data_AF-A0A976CED1-F1
#
_entry.id   AF-A0A976CED1-F1
#
_cell.length_a   1.000
_cell.length_b   1.000
_cell.length_c   1.000
_cell.angle_alpha   90.00
_cell.angle_beta   90.00
_cell.angle_gamma   90.00
#
_symmetry.space_group_name_H-M   'P 1'
#
loop_
_entity.id
_entity.type
_entity.pdbx_description
1 polymer ?
#
loop_
_entity_poly.entity_id
_entity_poly.type
_entity_poly.pdbx_seq_one_letter_code
_entity_poly.pdbx_strand_id
1 'polypeptide(L)'
;MIDFIPQRIISLVPSQTELLCDLGLGQNLVGITKFCIYPKIECEKISKVGGTKTFNFHIIDALKPDLIIGNKEENYKEGIEKLSEKYPTWIS
;
A
#
# COMPACT_ATOMS: atom_id res chain seq x y z
N MET A 1 15.70 -4.60 7.66
CA MET A 1 16.11 -3.22 7.34
C MET A 1 15.85 -3.05 5.86
N ILE A 2 15.27 -1.93 5.43
CA ILE A 2 15.05 -1.70 3.99
C ILE A 2 16.34 -1.07 3.47
N ASP A 3 17.18 -1.87 2.82
CA ASP A 3 18.52 -1.46 2.38
C ASP A 3 18.53 -0.88 0.95
N PHE A 4 17.35 -0.60 0.40
CA PHE A 4 17.14 -0.09 -0.95
C PHE A 4 16.03 0.97 -0.98
N ILE A 5 15.98 1.78 -2.04
CA ILE A 5 14.90 2.76 -2.22
C ILE A 5 13.69 2.03 -2.84
N PRO A 6 12.55 1.93 -2.13
CA PRO A 6 11.37 1.22 -2.63
C PRO A 6 10.87 1.81 -3.95
N GLN A 7 10.62 0.96 -4.94
CA GLN A 7 10.11 1.33 -6.25
C GLN A 7 8.66 0.89 -6.48
N ARG A 8 8.18 -0.10 -5.72
CA ARG A 8 6.86 -0.74 -5.86
C ARG A 8 6.15 -0.77 -4.52
N ILE A 9 5.57 0.37 -4.17
CA ILE A 9 4.93 0.62 -2.89
C ILE A 9 3.44 0.28 -2.96
N ILE A 10 2.94 -0.45 -1.96
CA ILE A 10 1.50 -0.57 -1.71
C ILE A 10 1.14 0.21 -0.45
N SER A 11 0.19 1.13 -0.57
CA SER A 11 -0.33 1.87 0.59
C SER A 11 -1.73 1.37 0.96
N LEU A 12 -1.85 0.87 2.19
CA LEU A 12 -3.11 0.35 2.73
C LEU A 12 -3.93 1.43 3.45
N VAL A 13 -3.47 2.68 3.44
CA VAL A 13 -3.98 3.79 4.26
C VAL A 13 -4.21 5.03 3.39
N PRO A 14 -5.41 5.65 3.41
CA PRO A 14 -5.71 6.83 2.60
C PRO A 14 -4.76 8.00 2.86
N SER A 15 -4.54 8.35 4.13
CA SER A 15 -3.67 9.49 4.51
C SER A 15 -2.21 9.31 4.07
N GLN A 16 -1.69 8.08 4.16
CA GLN A 16 -0.34 7.76 3.68
C GLN A 16 -0.26 7.79 2.15
N THR A 17 -1.33 7.38 1.47
CA THR A 17 -1.40 7.46 0.00
C THR A 17 -1.31 8.91 -0.48
N GLU A 18 -2.07 9.80 0.16
CA GLU A 18 -2.04 11.24 -0.12
C GLU A 18 -0.65 11.83 0.12
N LEU A 19 -0.05 11.55 1.29
CA LEU A 19 1.30 12.00 1.62
C LEU A 19 2.35 11.52 0.60
N LEU A 20 2.30 10.26 0.18
CA LEU A 20 3.24 9.73 -0.83
C LEU A 20 3.09 10.43 -2.18
N CYS A 21 1.86 10.77 -2.57
CA CYS A 21 1.63 11.55 -3.78
C CYS A 21 2.18 12.97 -3.65
N ASP A 22 1.95 13.65 -2.51
CA ASP A 22 2.46 15.01 -2.25
C ASP A 22 4.00 15.07 -2.23
N LEU A 23 4.64 13.98 -1.79
CA LEU A 23 6.10 13.82 -1.83
C LEU A 23 6.65 13.45 -3.21
N GLY A 24 5.81 13.35 -4.24
CA GLY A 24 6.21 13.00 -5.61
C GLY A 24 6.48 11.50 -5.83
N LEU A 25 6.15 10.65 -4.85
CA LEU A 25 6.31 9.18 -4.90
C LEU A 25 5.08 8.48 -5.49
N GLY A 26 4.12 9.22 -6.04
CA GLY A 26 2.92 8.66 -6.67
C GLY A 26 3.23 7.66 -7.80
N GLN A 27 4.36 7.80 -8.49
CA GLN A 27 4.80 6.86 -9.54
C GLN A 27 5.28 5.51 -8.97
N ASN A 28 5.71 5.48 -7.72
CA ASN A 28 6.14 4.27 -7.04
C ASN A 28 4.96 3.50 -6.43
N LEU A 29 3.78 4.12 -6.33
CA LEU A 29 2.58 3.47 -5.86
C LEU A 29 2.04 2.50 -6.91
N VAL A 30 2.13 1.20 -6.63
CA VAL A 30 1.60 0.14 -7.49
C VAL A 30 0.25 -0.38 -7.02
N GLY A 31 -0.10 -0.15 -5.76
CA GLY A 31 -1.38 -0.57 -5.20
C GLY A 31 -1.88 0.30 -4.05
N ILE A 32 -3.18 0.56 -4.01
CA ILE A 32 -3.84 1.33 -2.96
C ILE A 32 -5.18 0.70 -2.57
N THR A 33 -5.73 1.03 -1.39
CA THR A 33 -7.08 0.55 -1.04
C THR A 33 -8.17 1.30 -1.82
N LYS A 34 -9.36 0.72 -1.87
CA LYS A 34 -10.56 1.35 -2.45
C LYS A 34 -10.96 2.68 -1.79
N PHE A 35 -10.47 2.93 -0.57
CA PHE A 35 -10.75 4.16 0.17
C PHE A 35 -9.79 5.30 -0.18
N CYS A 36 -8.71 4.99 -0.89
CA CYS A 36 -7.77 5.99 -1.41
C CYS A 36 -8.36 6.58 -2.69
N ILE A 37 -8.94 7.77 -2.58
CA ILE A 37 -9.61 8.50 -3.66
C ILE A 37 -8.93 9.82 -4.02
N TYR A 38 -7.93 10.23 -3.24
CA TYR A 38 -7.21 11.49 -3.40
C TYR A 38 -5.68 11.27 -3.34
N PRO A 39 -4.89 11.97 -4.17
CA PRO A 39 -5.32 12.78 -5.31
C PRO A 39 -5.91 11.91 -6.43
N LYS A 40 -6.99 12.39 -7.06
CA LYS A 40 -7.87 11.57 -7.91
C LYS A 40 -7.14 11.02 -9.15
N ILE A 41 -6.31 11.85 -9.78
CA ILE A 41 -5.60 11.53 -11.03
C ILE A 41 -4.60 10.38 -10.82
N GLU A 42 -3.89 10.39 -9.70
CA GLU A 42 -2.93 9.36 -9.31
C GLU A 42 -3.70 8.11 -8.86
N CYS A 43 -4.71 8.27 -8.01
CA CYS A 43 -5.50 7.16 -7.49
C CYS A 43 -6.28 6.38 -8.55
N GLU A 44 -6.63 7.01 -9.68
CA GLU A 44 -7.28 6.35 -10.82
C GLU A 44 -6.32 5.48 -11.65
N LYS A 45 -5.01 5.77 -11.61
CA LYS A 45 -3.99 5.01 -12.33
C LYS A 45 -3.45 3.82 -11.55
N ILE A 46 -3.64 3.83 -10.23
CA ILE A 46 -3.06 2.83 -9.33
C ILE A 46 -4.04 1.67 -9.10
N SER A 47 -3.52 0.44 -9.09
CA SER A 47 -4.34 -0.76 -8.88
C SER A 47 -5.00 -0.77 -7.49
N LYS A 48 -6.27 -1.18 -7.41
CA LYS A 48 -6.97 -1.31 -6.13
C LYS A 48 -6.72 -2.69 -5.54
N VAL A 49 -6.10 -2.76 -4.35
CA VAL A 49 -5.70 -4.01 -3.69
C VAL A 49 -6.74 -4.52 -2.67
N GLY A 50 -7.98 -4.03 -2.77
CA GLY A 50 -9.08 -4.38 -1.87
C GLY A 50 -9.46 -3.25 -0.91
N GLY A 51 -9.97 -3.60 0.26
CA GLY A 51 -10.35 -2.66 1.33
C GLY A 51 -9.51 -2.84 2.59
N THR A 52 -9.64 -1.91 3.54
CA THR A 52 -8.93 -1.90 4.84
C THR A 52 -9.16 -3.17 5.70
N LYS A 53 -10.27 -3.88 5.48
CA LYS A 53 -10.64 -5.14 6.18
C LYS A 53 -10.69 -6.38 5.27
N THR A 54 -10.37 -6.21 3.99
CA THR A 54 -10.37 -7.30 2.99
C THR A 54 -9.28 -7.02 1.96
N PHE A 55 -8.04 -7.38 2.30
CA PHE A 55 -6.93 -7.31 1.35
C PHE A 55 -7.05 -8.41 0.31
N ASN A 56 -6.82 -8.06 -0.96
CA ASN A 56 -6.73 -9.04 -2.01
C ASN A 56 -5.27 -9.47 -2.17
N PHE A 57 -4.89 -10.51 -1.43
CA PHE A 57 -3.53 -11.07 -1.46
C PHE A 57 -3.08 -11.49 -2.86
N HIS A 58 -4.00 -11.96 -3.72
CA HIS A 58 -3.65 -12.35 -5.08
C HIS A 58 -3.25 -11.14 -5.94
N ILE A 59 -3.96 -10.02 -5.81
CA ILE A 59 -3.59 -8.77 -6.49
C ILE A 59 -2.26 -8.25 -5.93
N ILE A 60 -2.10 -8.25 -4.61
CA ILE A 60 -0.85 -7.83 -3.95
C ILE A 60 0.33 -8.66 -4.47
N ASP A 61 0.20 -9.98 -4.52
CA ASP A 61 1.24 -10.88 -5.02
C ASP A 61 1.54 -10.64 -6.51
N ALA A 62 0.51 -10.39 -7.33
CA ALA A 62 0.68 -10.06 -8.75
C ALA A 62 1.43 -8.72 -8.97
N LEU A 63 1.24 -7.77 -8.06
CA LEU A 63 1.91 -6.47 -8.10
C LEU A 63 3.36 -6.52 -7.64
N LYS A 64 3.82 -7.60 -7.00
CA LYS A 64 5.21 -7.77 -6.52
C LYS A 64 5.72 -6.51 -5.79
N PRO A 65 5.08 -6.10 -4.69
CA PRO A 65 5.52 -4.93 -3.94
C PRO A 65 6.89 -5.19 -3.32
N ASP A 66 7.65 -4.13 -3.16
CA ASP A 66 8.91 -4.12 -2.41
C ASP A 66 8.78 -3.39 -1.06
N LEU A 67 7.67 -2.67 -0.86
CA LEU A 67 7.26 -2.11 0.42
C LEU A 67 5.73 -2.07 0.53
N ILE A 68 5.20 -2.48 1.69
CA ILE A 68 3.81 -2.31 2.07
C ILE A 68 3.72 -1.36 3.27
N ILE A 69 2.89 -0.32 3.15
CA ILE A 69 2.65 0.67 4.20
C ILE A 69 1.25 0.47 4.76
N GLY A 70 1.15 0.32 6.07
CA GLY A 70 -0.11 0.14 6.80
C GLY A 70 -0.19 0.97 8.08
N ASN A 71 -1.36 0.95 8.71
CA ASN A 71 -1.62 1.59 10.01
C ASN A 71 -2.27 0.56 10.94
N LYS A 72 -1.78 0.47 12.18
CA LYS A 72 -2.19 -0.55 13.16
C LYS A 72 -3.67 -0.45 13.56
N GLU A 73 -4.27 0.75 13.52
CA GLU A 73 -5.65 1.00 13.91
C GLU A 73 -6.63 0.79 12.75
N GLU A 74 -6.21 1.10 11.51
CA GLU A 74 -7.06 0.95 10.31
C GLU A 74 -7.01 -0.43 9.67
N ASN A 75 -5.87 -1.12 9.76
CA ASN A 75 -5.65 -2.42 9.11
C ASN A 75 -5.78 -3.59 10.10
N TYR A 76 -6.50 -4.64 9.69
CA TYR A 76 -6.67 -5.81 10.56
C TYR A 76 -5.34 -6.58 10.70
N LYS A 77 -5.01 -6.89 11.95
CA LYS A 77 -3.71 -7.47 12.36
C LYS A 77 -3.32 -8.72 11.57
N GLU A 78 -4.22 -9.69 11.44
CA GLU A 78 -3.93 -10.97 10.76
C GLU A 78 -3.54 -10.77 9.28
N GLY A 79 -4.10 -9.75 8.61
CA GLY A 79 -3.77 -9.46 7.23
C GLY A 79 -2.39 -8.87 7.08
N ILE A 80 -2.04 -7.94 7.98
CA ILE A 80 -0.70 -7.34 8.03
C ILE A 80 0.35 -8.40 8.36
N GLU A 81 0.09 -9.29 9.31
CA GLU A 81 1.02 -10.37 9.67
C GLU A 81 1.33 -11.25 8.44
N LYS A 82 0.30 -11.70 7.71
CA LYS A 82 0.47 -12.47 6.47
C LYS A 82 1.26 -11.72 5.38
N LEU A 83 1.10 -10.40 5.29
CA LEU A 83 1.87 -9.59 4.34
C LEU A 83 3.33 -9.44 4.78
N SER A 84 3.57 -9.27 6.08
CA SER A 84 4.91 -9.11 6.65
C SER A 84 5.79 -10.35 6.53
N GLU A 85 5.19 -11.54 6.44
CA GLU A 85 5.92 -12.79 6.16
C GLU A 85 6.51 -12.84 4.74
N LYS A 86 5.92 -12.10 3.79
CA LYS A 86 6.30 -12.13 2.37
C LYS A 86 7.01 -10.86 1.91
N TYR A 87 6.64 -9.71 2.45
CA TYR A 87 7.06 -8.41 1.97
C TYR A 87 7.53 -7.52 3.13
N PRO A 88 8.54 -6.66 2.89
CA PRO A 88 8.86 -5.59 3.81
C PRO A 88 7.60 -4.75 4.10
N THR A 89 7.22 -4.72 5.37
CA THR A 89 6.00 -4.03 5.80
C THR A 89 6.35 -3.00 6.86
N TRP A 90 5.90 -1.76 6.67
CA TRP A 90 6.00 -0.69 7.64
C TRP A 90 4.62 -0.37 8.18
N ILE A 91 4.50 -0.33 9.51
CA ILE A 91 3.25 -0.05 10.22
C ILE A 91 3.45 1.18 11.10
N SER A 92 2.60 2.18 10.89
CA SER A 92 2.44 3.32 11.79
C SER A 92 1.56 3.00 12.99
#